data_AF-A0A1G0B629-F1
#
_entry.id   AF-A0A1G0B629-F1
#
_cell.length_a   1.000
_cell.length_b   1.000
_cell.length_c   1.000
_cell.angle_alpha   90.00
_cell.angle_beta   90.00
_cell.angle_gamma   90.00
#
_symmetry.space_group_name_H-M   'P 1'
#
loop_
_entity.id
_entity.type
_entity.pdbx_description
1 polymer ?
#
loop_
_entity_poly.entity_id
_entity_poly.type
_entity_poly.pdbx_seq_one_letter_code
_entity_poly.pdbx_strand_id
1 'polypeptide(L)' 'MHAIEFEATAHQHTIRLPDSVPDGVPLRVLLLSQAPLAPTPDRNLKPLLASVTEGMSEADIARPHDLGRETPEWAS' A
#
# COMPACT_ATOMS: atom_id res chain seq x y z
N MET A 1 7.55 -14.49 -12.85
CA MET A 1 6.82 -13.20 -12.72
C MET A 1 7.73 -12.09 -13.22
N HIS A 2 7.18 -11.07 -13.89
CA HIS A 2 7.92 -9.87 -14.28
C HIS A 2 7.35 -8.70 -13.49
N ALA A 3 8.22 -7.81 -13.00
CA ALA A 3 7.83 -6.65 -12.22
C ALA A 3 8.58 -5.42 -12.71
N ILE A 4 7.92 -4.27 -12.59
CA ILE A 4 8.50 -2.94 -12.82
C ILE A 4 8.23 -2.14 -11.55
N GLU A 5 9.29 -1.57 -10.97
CA GLU A 5 9.20 -0.67 -9.83
C GLU A 5 9.22 0.78 -10.33
N PHE A 6 8.31 1.61 -9.82
CA PHE A 6 8.23 3.02 -10.15
C PHE A 6 7.64 3.81 -8.99
N GLU A 7 7.94 5.11 -8.95
CA GLU A 7 7.40 6.03 -7.96
C GLU A 7 6.26 6.87 -8.54
N ALA A 8 5.23 7.13 -7.74
CA ALA A 8 4.12 7.98 -8.11
C ALA A 8 3.62 8.77 -6.90
N THR A 9 3.14 9.99 -7.15
CA THR A 9 2.45 10.79 -6.12
C THR A 9 0.94 10.65 -6.32
N ALA A 10 0.22 10.31 -5.26
CA ALA A 10 -1.24 10.26 -5.30
C ALA A 10 -1.83 11.65 -5.52
N HIS A 11 -2.83 11.76 -6.38
CA HIS A 11 -3.62 12.98 -6.58
C HIS A 11 -5.10 12.65 -6.36
N GLN A 12 -5.78 13.42 -5.51
CA GLN A 12 -7.17 13.16 -5.10
C GLN A 12 -7.40 11.70 -4.65
N HIS A 13 -6.52 11.22 -3.76
CA HIS A 13 -6.55 9.83 -3.24
C HIS A 13 -6.45 8.75 -4.33
N THR A 14 -5.89 9.07 -5.49
CA THR A 14 -5.79 8.16 -6.64
C THR A 14 -4.34 8.07 -7.14
N ILE A 15 -3.89 6.85 -7.46
CA ILE A 15 -2.69 6.60 -8.27
C ILE A 15 -3.18 6.23 -9.67
N ARG A 16 -2.72 6.96 -10.69
CA ARG A 16 -3.10 6.69 -12.10
C ARG A 16 -2.12 5.73 -12.74
N LEU A 17 -2.64 4.68 -13.35
CA LEU A 17 -1.89 3.78 -14.21
C LEU A 17 -2.20 4.08 -15.68
N PRO A 18 -1.27 3.85 -16.62
CA PRO A 18 -1.56 3.93 -18.05
C PRO A 18 -2.60 2.88 -18.49
N ASP A 19 -3.40 3.21 -19.49
CA ASP A 19 -4.43 2.31 -20.07
C ASP A 19 -3.86 1.01 -20.64
N SER A 20 -2.54 0.92 -20.84
CA SER A 20 -1.85 -0.30 -21.28
C SER A 20 -1.64 -1.31 -20.16
N VAL A 21 -1.84 -0.96 -18.89
CA VAL A 21 -1.77 -1.89 -17.77
C VAL A 21 -3.08 -2.68 -17.70
N PRO A 22 -3.06 -4.02 -17.76
CA PRO A 22 -4.27 -4.84 -17.71
C PRO A 22 -5.03 -4.69 -16.39
N ASP A 23 -6.36 -4.79 -16.46
CA ASP A 23 -7.21 -4.88 -15.27
C ASP A 23 -6.89 -6.11 -14.43
N GLY A 24 -7.01 -5.96 -13.11
CA GLY A 24 -6.78 -7.06 -12.15
C GLY A 24 -5.31 -7.40 -11.91
N VAL A 25 -4.35 -6.65 -12.46
CA VAL A 25 -2.93 -6.86 -12.16
C VAL A 25 -2.65 -6.58 -10.68
N PRO A 26 -1.93 -7.45 -9.95
CA PRO A 26 -1.59 -7.19 -8.56
C PRO A 26 -0.61 -6.02 -8.48
N LEU A 27 -0.91 -5.07 -7.59
CA LEU A 27 -0.05 -3.94 -7.30
C LEU A 27 0.54 -4.06 -5.90
N ARG A 28 1.83 -3.77 -5.77
CA ARG A 28 2.49 -3.54 -4.48
C ARG A 28 2.57 -2.04 -4.26
N VAL A 29 1.89 -1.55 -3.23
CA VAL A 29 1.87 -0.12 -2.87
C VAL A 29 2.62 0.10 -1.56
N LEU A 30 3.60 0.99 -1.57
CA LEU A 30 4.28 1.49 -0.38
C LEU A 30 3.93 2.97 -0.20
N LEU A 31 3.21 3.30 0.88
CA LEU A 31 2.89 4.68 1.22
C LEU A 31 4.05 5.29 2.02
N LEU A 32 4.75 6.25 1.41
CA LEU A 32 5.82 7.00 2.05
C LEU A 32 5.29 8.34 2.57
N SER A 33 5.63 8.68 3.81
CA SER A 33 5.23 9.94 4.42
C SER A 33 6.35 10.47 5.31
N GLN A 34 6.55 11.80 5.27
CA GLN A 34 7.47 12.49 6.18
C GLN A 34 6.92 12.54 7.61
N ALA A 35 5.59 12.49 7.76
CA ALA A 35 4.92 12.37 9.05
C ALA A 35 4.59 10.90 9.35
N PRO A 36 4.52 10.48 10.62
CA PRO A 36 4.06 9.14 10.97
C PRO A 36 2.65 8.88 10.41
N LEU A 37 2.44 7.73 9.77
CA LEU A 37 1.14 7.31 9.22
C LEU A 37 0.17 6.81 10.31
N ALA A 38 0.71 6.52 11.50
CA ALA A 38 -0.03 6.17 12.70
C ALA A 38 0.53 6.93 13.91
N PRO A 39 0.39 8.27 13.96
CA PRO A 39 0.96 9.08 15.04
C PRO A 39 0.21 8.89 16.36
N THR A 40 -1.09 8.61 16.30
CA THR A 40 -1.97 8.33 17.45
C THR A 40 -3.05 7.32 17.05
N PRO A 41 -3.70 6.62 18.01
CA PRO A 41 -4.75 5.64 17.69
C PRO A 41 -5.94 6.22 16.90
N ASP A 42 -6.31 7.47 17.14
CA ASP A 42 -7.39 8.21 16.49
C ASP A 42 -7.03 8.77 15.10
N ARG A 43 -5.73 8.80 14.77
CA ARG A 43 -5.22 9.28 13.46
C ARG A 43 -4.47 8.20 12.69
N ASN A 44 -4.75 6.95 12.99
CA ASN A 44 -4.13 5.81 12.32
C ASN A 44 -4.79 5.59 10.95
N LEU A 45 -4.00 5.72 9.87
CA LEU A 45 -4.49 5.49 8.50
C LEU A 45 -4.62 4.00 8.16
N LYS A 46 -3.99 3.10 8.93
CA LYS A 46 -3.98 1.66 8.64
C LYS A 46 -5.38 1.03 8.60
N PRO A 47 -6.30 1.29 9.55
CA PRO A 47 -7.67 0.76 9.46
C PRO A 47 -8.43 1.29 8.25
N LEU A 48 -8.20 2.55 7.86
CA LEU A 48 -8.82 3.13 6.67
C LEU A 48 -8.32 2.47 5.40
N LEU A 49 -7.00 2.23 5.29
CA LEU A 49 -6.40 1.51 4.17
C LEU A 49 -6.84 0.04 4.12
N ALA A 50 -6.95 -0.62 5.28
CA ALA A 50 -7.47 -1.99 5.36
C ALA A 50 -8.93 -2.09 4.89
N SER A 51 -9.74 -1.04 5.06
CA SER A 51 -11.14 -1.03 4.59
C SER A 51 -11.30 -0.95 3.07
N VAL A 52 -10.25 -0.55 2.35
CA VAL A 52 -10.28 -0.35 0.88
C VAL A 52 -9.33 -1.27 0.13
N THR A 53 -8.66 -2.19 0.81
CA THR A 53 -7.69 -3.12 0.21
C THR A 53 -7.98 -4.56 0.61
N GLU A 54 -7.75 -5.49 -0.31
CA GLU A 54 -7.97 -6.93 -0.07
C GLU A 54 -6.73 -7.62 0.52
N GLY A 55 -5.59 -6.93 0.60
CA GLY A 55 -4.29 -7.54 0.86
C GLY A 55 -3.63 -7.16 2.18
N MET A 56 -4.29 -6.42 3.08
CA MET A 56 -3.71 -5.95 4.34
C MET A 56 -4.06 -6.88 5.50
N SER A 57 -3.06 -7.58 6.05
CA SER A 57 -3.26 -8.54 7.15
C SER A 57 -3.30 -7.86 8.52
N GLU A 58 -3.77 -8.57 9.54
CA GLU A 58 -3.69 -8.12 10.94
C GLU A 58 -2.24 -7.81 11.36
N ALA A 59 -1.26 -8.56 10.84
CA ALA A 59 0.16 -8.33 11.12
C ALA A 59 0.65 -6.99 10.53
N ASP A 60 0.12 -6.54 9.40
CA ASP A 60 0.45 -5.23 8.82
C ASP A 60 -0.18 -4.09 9.63
N ILE A 61 -1.40 -4.30 10.12
CA ILE A 61 -2.10 -3.35 10.98
C ILE A 61 -1.33 -3.18 12.29
N ALA A 62 -0.91 -4.29 12.91
CA ALA A 62 -0.22 -4.31 14.19
C ALA A 62 1.25 -3.84 14.14
N ARG A 63 1.86 -3.75 12.95
CA ARG A 63 3.27 -3.40 12.81
C ARG A 63 3.54 -1.95 13.26
N PRO A 64 4.51 -1.68 14.14
CA PRO A 64 4.77 -0.32 14.60
C PRO A 64 5.54 0.55 13.60
N HIS A 65 6.28 -0.05 12.66
CA HIS A 65 7.07 0.65 11.64
C HIS A 65 6.68 0.21 10.23
N ASP A 66 6.31 1.17 9.38
CA ASP A 66 5.81 0.94 8.02
C ASP A 66 6.93 1.00 6.98
N LEU A 67 7.94 0.13 7.13
CA LEU A 67 9.04 -0.01 6.16
C LEU A 67 8.70 -0.94 4.98
N GLY A 68 7.44 -1.34 4.84
CA GLY A 68 6.97 -2.27 3.81
C GLY A 68 7.14 -3.75 4.16
N ARG A 69 6.66 -4.65 3.28
CA ARG A 69 6.87 -6.10 3.36
C ARG A 69 8.10 -6.50 2.55
N GLU A 70 8.85 -7.51 2.98
CA GLU A 70 9.93 -8.07 2.17
C GLU A 70 9.37 -8.84 0.95
N THR A 71 8.37 -9.71 1.16
CA THR A 71 7.74 -10.50 0.10
C THR A 71 6.20 -10.39 0.19
N PRO A 72 5.49 -10.05 -0.92
CA PRO A 72 4.04 -10.06 -0.95
C PRO A 72 3.48 -11.49 -1.11
N GLU A 73 2.31 -11.78 -0.55
CA GLU A 73 1.72 -13.13 -0.52
C GLU A 73 1.43 -13.69 -1.92
N TRP A 74 1.00 -12.87 -2.86
CA TRP A 74 0.76 -13.27 -4.25
C TRP A 74 2.03 -13.58 -5.06
N ALA A 75 3.22 -13.29 -4.50
CA ALA A 75 4.49 -13.69 -5.09
C ALA A 75 4.96 -15.09 -4.65
N SER A 76 4.18 -15.77 -3.78
CA SER A 76 4.48 -17.09 -3.22
C SER A 76 3.84 -18.22 -4.02
#